data_AF-A0A9N9LQC5-F1
#
_entry.id   AF-A0A9N9LQC5-F1
#
_cell.length_a   1.000
_cell.length_b   1.000
_cell.length_c   1.000
_cell.angle_alpha   90.00
_cell.angle_beta   90.00
_cell.angle_gamma   90.00
#
_symmetry.space_group_name_H-M   'P 1'
#
loop_
_entity.id
_entity.type
_entity.pdbx_description
1 polymer ?
#
loop_
_entity_poly.entity_id
_entity_poly.type
_entity_poly.pdbx_seq_one_letter_code
_entity_poly.pdbx_strand_id
1 'polypeptide(L)'
;MSSLEVNDKDHSDYTAAENDQVEAQHRGWRFYMIFVALSITAHLSSIEATIISTALYCQQPQCGNKHVWISNAYFLNCMMVQPLYGQLANIWGRRWPMISSGVLLILGSATCGWATSSSMLIADRSIQEYYCSSLLPAIQAALSDDDAAASAVLFAIIRSFGTVWGITIPVAIFNNQFNKLLYRIQNSTARATLSNGQAYKHATRDFISALSEPLRSQIIVVYSDALKTVW
;
A
#
# COMPACT_ATOMS: atom_id res chain seq x y z
N MET A 1 52.92 16.15 47.32
CA MET A 1 52.87 16.42 45.87
C MET A 1 53.08 15.09 45.17
N SER A 2 52.03 14.27 45.13
CA SER A 2 52.01 13.00 44.38
C SER A 2 50.83 13.14 43.45
N SER A 3 51.11 13.60 42.24
CA SER A 3 50.15 13.77 41.16
C SER A 3 49.46 12.42 40.94
N LEU A 4 48.14 12.40 41.05
CA LEU A 4 47.33 11.30 40.57
C LEU A 4 47.47 11.29 39.04
N GLU A 5 48.44 10.55 38.51
CA GLU A 5 48.44 10.12 37.12
C GLU A 5 47.22 9.20 36.95
N VAL A 6 46.08 9.81 36.67
CA VAL A 6 44.92 9.11 36.11
C VAL A 6 45.41 8.47 34.82
N ASN A 7 45.47 7.14 34.85
CA ASN A 7 45.99 6.29 33.81
C ASN A 7 45.21 6.51 32.50
N ASP A 8 45.78 7.28 31.59
CA ASP A 8 45.24 7.62 30.25
C ASP A 8 44.93 6.35 29.42
N LYS A 9 45.53 5.21 29.79
CA LYS A 9 45.27 3.90 29.19
C LYS A 9 43.86 3.39 29.44
N ASP A 10 43.30 3.63 30.63
CA ASP A 10 41.95 3.18 30.94
C ASP A 10 40.93 3.91 30.06
N HIS A 11 41.08 5.24 29.91
CA HIS A 11 40.22 6.01 29.01
C HIS A 11 40.35 5.55 27.55
N SER A 12 41.56 5.24 27.09
CA SER A 12 41.79 4.74 25.73
C SER A 12 41.16 3.36 25.48
N ASP A 13 41.21 2.45 26.46
CA ASP A 13 40.61 1.12 26.39
C ASP A 13 39.07 1.18 26.42
N TYR A 14 38.49 2.12 27.18
CA TYR A 14 37.04 2.37 27.14
C TYR A 14 36.58 2.90 25.77
N THR A 15 37.30 3.86 25.18
CA THR A 15 36.99 4.35 23.82
C THR A 15 37.28 3.32 22.73
N ALA A 16 38.27 2.44 22.90
CA ALA A 16 38.53 1.36 21.94
C ALA A 16 37.44 0.29 22.01
N ALA A 17 37.00 -0.09 23.22
CA ALA A 17 35.89 -1.02 23.40
C ALA A 17 34.54 -0.46 22.93
N GLU A 18 34.30 0.85 23.07
CA GLU A 18 33.11 1.53 22.52
C GLU A 18 33.18 1.63 20.98
N ASN A 19 34.35 1.90 20.42
CA ASN A 19 34.55 1.93 18.96
C ASN A 19 34.51 0.53 18.32
N ASP A 20 34.92 -0.52 19.02
CA ASP A 20 34.78 -1.92 18.58
C ASP A 20 33.33 -2.42 18.69
N GLN A 21 32.51 -1.87 19.58
CA GLN A 21 31.05 -2.12 19.59
C GLN A 21 30.34 -1.43 18.42
N VAL A 22 30.95 -0.37 17.86
CA VAL A 22 30.51 0.33 16.65
C VAL A 22 31.08 -0.32 15.37
N GLU A 23 31.99 -1.30 15.47
CA GLU A 23 32.43 -2.09 14.32
C GLU A 23 31.23 -2.86 13.74
N ALA A 24 30.84 -2.42 12.54
CA ALA A 24 29.70 -2.90 11.79
C ALA A 24 29.56 -4.43 11.86
N GLN A 25 28.57 -4.90 12.61
CA GLN A 25 28.11 -6.27 12.57
C GLN A 25 27.94 -6.66 11.10
N HIS A 26 28.86 -7.48 10.58
CA HIS A 26 29.00 -7.70 9.14
C HIS A 26 27.77 -8.47 8.66
N ARG A 27 26.79 -7.74 8.10
CA ARG A 27 25.49 -8.30 7.71
C ARG A 27 25.71 -9.19 6.49
N GLY A 28 25.56 -10.50 6.66
CA GLY A 28 25.76 -11.44 5.56
C GLY A 28 24.76 -11.23 4.42
N TRP A 29 25.08 -11.71 3.22
CA TRP A 29 24.25 -11.57 2.01
C TRP A 29 22.77 -12.01 2.18
N ARG A 30 22.53 -13.01 3.06
CA ARG A 30 21.19 -13.49 3.41
C ARG A 30 20.32 -12.39 4.02
N PHE A 31 20.91 -11.53 4.84
CA PHE A 31 20.21 -10.39 5.45
C PHE A 31 19.75 -9.42 4.37
N TYR A 32 20.64 -9.03 3.44
CA TYR A 32 20.29 -8.12 2.35
C TYR A 32 19.21 -8.70 1.43
N MET A 33 19.25 -10.00 1.14
CA MET A 33 18.18 -10.64 0.36
C MET A 33 16.82 -10.60 1.07
N ILE A 34 16.76 -10.89 2.37
CA ILE A 34 15.51 -10.84 3.14
C ILE A 34 14.99 -9.40 3.20
N PHE A 35 15.88 -8.43 3.44
CA PHE A 35 15.54 -7.02 3.49
C PHE A 35 14.99 -6.51 2.15
N VAL A 36 15.65 -6.86 1.03
CA VAL A 36 15.19 -6.51 -0.32
C VAL A 36 13.86 -7.19 -0.64
N ALA A 37 13.70 -8.47 -0.29
CA ALA A 37 12.44 -9.18 -0.49
C ALA A 37 11.29 -8.50 0.29
N LEU A 38 11.49 -8.18 1.57
CA LEU A 38 10.49 -7.48 2.38
C LEU A 38 10.19 -6.07 1.84
N SER A 39 11.19 -5.38 1.31
CA SER A 39 11.04 -4.07 0.67
C SER A 39 10.21 -4.13 -0.60
N ILE A 40 10.48 -5.10 -1.49
CA ILE A 40 9.70 -5.32 -2.71
C ILE A 40 8.25 -5.66 -2.35
N THR A 41 8.04 -6.52 -1.37
CA THR A 41 6.67 -6.91 -1.00
C THR A 41 5.93 -5.80 -0.26
N ALA A 42 6.63 -4.95 0.50
CA ALA A 42 6.06 -3.72 1.06
C ALA A 42 5.65 -2.72 -0.03
N HIS A 43 6.46 -2.60 -1.08
CA HIS A 43 6.14 -1.79 -2.24
C HIS A 43 4.91 -2.32 -2.98
N LEU A 44 4.86 -3.63 -3.24
CA LEU A 44 3.73 -4.30 -3.86
C LEU A 44 2.44 -4.14 -3.03
N SER A 45 2.53 -4.32 -1.70
CA SER A 45 1.41 -4.12 -0.78
C SER A 45 0.85 -2.69 -0.83
N SER A 46 1.69 -1.69 -1.07
CA SER A 46 1.25 -0.30 -1.20
C SER A 46 0.45 -0.07 -2.49
N ILE A 47 0.90 -0.67 -3.60
CA ILE A 47 0.18 -0.62 -4.89
C ILE A 47 -1.21 -1.23 -4.73
N GLU A 48 -1.27 -2.40 -4.11
CA GLU A 48 -2.51 -3.12 -3.81
C GLU A 48 -3.52 -2.28 -3.00
N ALA A 49 -3.06 -1.52 -2.00
CA ALA A 49 -3.90 -0.62 -1.22
C ALA A 49 -4.52 0.51 -2.06
N THR A 50 -3.80 0.98 -3.08
CA THR A 50 -4.25 2.13 -3.90
C THR A 50 -5.21 1.78 -5.03
N ILE A 51 -5.12 0.54 -5.53
CA ILE A 51 -5.98 -0.01 -6.58
C ILE A 51 -7.45 0.10 -6.17
N ILE A 52 -7.79 -0.25 -4.93
CA ILE A 52 -9.19 -0.25 -4.46
C ILE A 52 -9.74 1.16 -4.26
N SER A 53 -8.95 2.07 -3.67
CA SER A 53 -9.39 3.46 -3.50
C SER A 53 -9.78 4.08 -4.84
N THR A 54 -9.01 3.76 -5.88
CA THR A 54 -9.24 4.17 -7.27
C THR A 54 -10.48 3.49 -7.88
N ALA A 55 -10.62 2.17 -7.70
CA ALA A 55 -11.77 1.40 -8.20
C ALA A 55 -13.09 1.85 -7.58
N LEU A 56 -13.10 2.09 -6.26
CA LEU A 56 -14.27 2.55 -5.51
C LEU A 56 -14.67 3.97 -5.89
N TYR A 57 -13.71 4.87 -6.12
CA TYR A 57 -13.99 6.23 -6.56
C TYR A 57 -14.67 6.25 -7.93
N CYS A 58 -14.33 5.33 -8.81
CA CYS A 58 -14.91 5.31 -10.16
C CYS A 58 -16.28 4.59 -10.24
N GLN A 59 -16.63 3.75 -9.26
CA GLN A 59 -17.96 3.12 -9.17
C GLN A 59 -19.01 3.98 -8.43
N GLN A 60 -18.59 5.10 -7.83
CA GLN A 60 -19.41 6.14 -7.15
C GLN A 60 -20.81 6.41 -7.79
N PRO A 61 -20.95 6.53 -9.12
CA PRO A 61 -22.25 6.77 -9.74
C PRO A 61 -23.28 5.62 -9.60
N GLN A 62 -22.87 4.36 -9.39
CA GLN A 62 -23.77 3.21 -9.40
C GLN A 62 -24.23 2.74 -8.01
N CYS A 63 -23.38 2.79 -6.99
CA CYS A 63 -23.68 2.25 -5.65
C CYS A 63 -24.25 3.26 -4.63
N GLY A 64 -24.65 4.47 -5.06
CA GLY A 64 -25.32 5.45 -4.20
C GLY A 64 -24.55 5.79 -2.92
N ASN A 65 -25.22 5.77 -1.76
CA ASN A 65 -24.61 6.11 -0.45
C ASN A 65 -23.73 4.98 0.13
N LYS A 66 -23.63 3.81 -0.54
CA LYS A 66 -22.90 2.65 -0.01
C LYS A 66 -21.38 2.76 -0.17
N HIS A 67 -20.87 3.62 -1.05
CA HIS A 67 -19.42 3.78 -1.29
C HIS A 67 -18.65 4.27 -0.07
N VAL A 68 -19.26 5.15 0.74
CA VAL A 68 -18.65 5.67 1.97
C VAL A 68 -18.39 4.53 2.95
N TRP A 69 -19.34 3.61 3.09
CA TRP A 69 -19.19 2.43 3.96
C TRP A 69 -18.15 1.45 3.45
N ILE A 70 -17.98 1.32 2.12
CA ILE A 70 -16.95 0.44 1.57
C ILE A 70 -15.55 0.99 1.87
N SER A 71 -15.34 2.31 1.70
CA SER A 71 -14.07 2.94 2.08
C SER A 71 -13.83 2.92 3.60
N ASN A 72 -14.87 3.09 4.41
CA ASN A 72 -14.74 3.05 5.87
C ASN A 72 -14.48 1.62 6.37
N ALA A 73 -15.09 0.61 5.76
CA ALA A 73 -14.85 -0.80 6.08
C ALA A 73 -13.37 -1.18 5.87
N TYR A 74 -12.74 -0.64 4.82
CA TYR A 74 -11.30 -0.79 4.59
C TYR A 74 -10.46 -0.25 5.76
N PHE A 75 -10.66 1.01 6.15
CA PHE A 75 -9.92 1.60 7.27
C PHE A 75 -10.21 0.90 8.61
N LEU A 76 -11.46 0.48 8.83
CA LEU A 76 -11.85 -0.28 10.03
C LEU A 76 -11.13 -1.63 10.09
N ASN A 77 -11.01 -2.31 8.95
CA ASN A 77 -10.30 -3.57 8.89
C ASN A 77 -8.80 -3.39 9.20
N CYS A 78 -8.15 -2.35 8.65
CA CYS A 78 -6.77 -2.01 8.99
C CYS A 78 -6.58 -1.83 10.50
N MET A 79 -7.48 -1.07 11.13
CA MET A 79 -7.43 -0.77 12.57
C MET A 79 -7.64 -2.01 13.43
N MET A 80 -8.45 -2.96 12.99
CA MET A 80 -8.73 -4.18 13.74
C MET A 80 -7.57 -5.19 13.63
N VAL A 81 -6.96 -5.30 12.44
CA VAL A 81 -5.97 -6.34 12.15
C VAL A 81 -4.59 -6.03 12.74
N GLN A 82 -4.21 -4.75 12.82
CA GLN A 82 -2.92 -4.33 13.39
C GLN A 82 -2.70 -4.78 14.87
N PRO A 83 -3.60 -4.50 15.82
CA PRO A 83 -3.42 -4.93 17.21
C PRO A 83 -3.54 -6.45 17.36
N LEU A 84 -4.39 -7.08 16.54
CA LEU A 84 -4.54 -8.54 16.49
C LEU A 84 -3.23 -9.24 16.16
N TYR A 85 -2.49 -8.74 15.16
CA TYR A 85 -1.17 -9.27 14.81
C TYR A 85 -0.18 -9.14 15.97
N GLY A 86 -0.17 -7.98 16.65
CA GLY A 86 0.70 -7.74 17.81
C GLY A 86 0.47 -8.71 18.96
N GLN A 87 -0.80 -8.99 19.29
CA GLN A 87 -1.15 -9.98 20.31
C GLN A 87 -0.76 -11.40 19.88
N LEU A 88 -1.00 -11.75 18.61
CA LEU A 88 -0.62 -13.05 18.05
C LEU A 88 0.90 -13.30 18.13
N ALA A 89 1.69 -12.27 17.83
CA ALA A 89 3.15 -12.31 17.91
C ALA A 89 3.67 -12.41 19.34
N ASN A 90 2.95 -11.85 20.32
CA ASN A 90 3.30 -11.98 21.72
C ASN A 90 3.07 -13.41 22.26
N ILE A 91 2.01 -14.09 21.80
CA ILE A 91 1.65 -15.44 22.27
C ILE A 91 2.52 -16.53 21.61
N TRP A 92 2.64 -16.53 20.27
CA TRP A 92 3.32 -17.60 19.52
C TRP A 92 4.78 -17.28 19.16
N GLY A 93 5.30 -16.14 19.62
CA GLY A 93 6.58 -15.61 19.20
C GLY A 93 6.56 -15.06 17.77
N ARG A 94 7.61 -14.34 17.40
CA ARG A 94 7.65 -13.50 16.18
C ARG A 94 7.77 -14.30 14.86
N ARG A 95 8.20 -15.57 14.91
CA ARG A 95 8.46 -16.42 13.74
C ARG A 95 7.19 -16.97 13.07
N TRP A 96 6.25 -17.51 13.85
CA TRP A 96 5.03 -18.13 13.31
C TRP A 96 4.06 -17.15 12.64
N PRO A 97 3.79 -15.96 13.21
CA PRO A 97 2.97 -14.93 12.56
C PRO A 97 3.60 -14.39 11.27
N MET A 98 4.93 -14.33 11.17
CA MET A 98 5.60 -13.95 9.93
C MET A 98 5.39 -15.02 8.84
N ILE A 99 5.50 -16.30 9.18
CA ILE A 99 5.23 -17.37 8.19
C ILE A 99 3.75 -17.41 7.79
N SER A 100 2.82 -17.28 8.75
CA SER A 100 1.38 -17.27 8.44
C SER A 100 1.01 -16.09 7.54
N SER A 101 1.59 -14.92 7.78
CA SER A 101 1.39 -13.75 6.93
C SER A 101 1.82 -13.98 5.48
N GLY A 102 2.94 -14.65 5.24
CA GLY A 102 3.40 -14.99 3.89
C GLY A 102 2.50 -15.98 3.17
N VAL A 103 1.91 -16.94 3.90
CA VAL A 103 0.92 -17.87 3.34
C VAL A 103 -0.38 -17.12 2.98
N LEU A 104 -0.86 -16.26 3.87
CA LEU A 104 -2.06 -15.46 3.64
C LEU A 104 -1.88 -14.45 2.50
N LEU A 105 -0.68 -13.94 2.28
CA LEU A 105 -0.34 -13.14 1.10
C LEU A 105 -0.58 -13.92 -0.19
N ILE A 106 -0.04 -15.14 -0.29
CA ILE A 106 -0.16 -15.97 -1.50
C ILE A 106 -1.61 -16.34 -1.75
N LEU A 107 -2.32 -16.76 -0.69
CA LEU A 107 -3.73 -17.13 -0.77
C LEU A 107 -4.61 -15.93 -1.16
N GLY A 108 -4.43 -14.78 -0.50
CA GLY A 108 -5.19 -13.56 -0.79
C GLY A 108 -4.96 -13.04 -2.22
N SER A 109 -3.72 -13.13 -2.70
CA SER A 109 -3.40 -12.74 -4.09
C SER A 109 -4.05 -13.68 -5.12
N ALA A 110 -4.10 -14.98 -4.82
CA ALA A 110 -4.77 -15.96 -5.67
C ALA A 110 -6.30 -15.78 -5.69
N THR A 111 -6.92 -15.46 -4.54
CA THR A 111 -8.36 -15.25 -4.46
C THR A 111 -8.81 -13.94 -5.10
N CYS A 112 -7.98 -12.89 -5.04
CA CYS A 112 -8.23 -11.63 -5.74
C CYS A 112 -8.37 -11.80 -7.26
N GLY A 113 -7.61 -12.73 -7.87
CA GLY A 113 -7.70 -13.02 -9.30
C GLY A 113 -9.00 -13.70 -9.73
N TRP A 114 -9.74 -14.32 -8.80
CA TRP A 114 -11.03 -14.98 -9.05
C TRP A 114 -12.21 -14.18 -8.48
N ALA A 115 -11.99 -12.96 -7.99
CA ALA A 115 -13.06 -12.21 -7.36
C ALA A 115 -14.08 -11.72 -8.41
N THR A 116 -15.33 -12.20 -8.30
CA THR A 116 -16.43 -11.84 -9.23
C THR A 116 -17.39 -10.79 -8.66
N SER A 117 -17.23 -10.43 -7.38
CA SER A 117 -18.10 -9.49 -6.66
C SER A 117 -17.30 -8.53 -5.80
N SER A 118 -17.75 -7.28 -5.69
CA SER A 118 -17.17 -6.27 -4.81
C SER A 118 -17.12 -6.70 -3.34
N SER A 119 -18.06 -7.54 -2.88
CA SER A 119 -18.05 -8.08 -1.52
C SER A 119 -16.94 -9.11 -1.28
N MET A 120 -16.61 -9.90 -2.32
CA MET A 120 -15.51 -10.87 -2.27
C MET A 120 -14.16 -10.16 -2.22
N LEU A 121 -13.99 -9.10 -3.00
CA LEU A 121 -12.80 -8.23 -2.95
C LEU A 121 -12.57 -7.63 -1.55
N ILE A 122 -13.64 -7.20 -0.86
CA ILE A 122 -13.53 -6.67 0.51
C ILE A 122 -13.07 -7.76 1.48
N ALA A 123 -13.65 -8.97 1.39
CA ALA A 123 -13.29 -10.09 2.27
C ALA A 123 -11.84 -10.57 2.02
N ASP A 124 -11.41 -10.66 0.76
CA ASP A 124 -10.03 -11.01 0.39
C ASP A 124 -9.03 -9.98 0.93
N ARG A 125 -9.40 -8.69 0.96
CA ARG A 125 -8.56 -7.65 1.58
C ARG A 125 -8.47 -7.75 3.07
N SER A 126 -9.54 -8.16 3.75
CA SER A 126 -9.45 -8.40 5.17
C SER A 126 -8.35 -9.39 5.53
N ILE A 127 -8.19 -10.42 4.68
CA ILE A 127 -7.16 -11.45 4.82
C ILE A 127 -5.77 -10.92 4.44
N GLN A 128 -5.66 -10.16 3.36
CA GLN A 128 -4.37 -9.64 2.89
C GLN A 128 -3.81 -8.51 3.77
N GLU A 129 -4.65 -7.74 4.46
CA GLU A 129 -4.20 -6.70 5.39
C GLU A 129 -3.48 -7.27 6.61
N TYR A 130 -3.82 -8.51 7.00
CA TYR A 130 -3.07 -9.23 8.04
C TYR A 130 -1.62 -9.47 7.63
N TYR A 131 -1.37 -9.61 6.34
CA TYR A 131 -0.02 -9.67 5.84
C TYR A 131 0.71 -8.32 5.94
N CYS A 132 0.08 -7.21 5.57
CA CYS A 132 0.73 -5.90 5.61
C CYS A 132 1.17 -5.50 7.04
N SER A 133 0.39 -5.85 8.07
CA SER A 133 0.74 -5.53 9.47
C SER A 133 1.97 -6.29 9.98
N SER A 134 2.35 -7.39 9.33
CA SER A 134 3.51 -8.20 9.69
C SER A 134 4.85 -7.67 9.18
N LEU A 135 4.83 -6.82 8.15
CA LEU A 135 6.02 -6.43 7.38
C LEU A 135 7.03 -5.63 8.21
N LEU A 136 6.58 -4.56 8.87
CA LEU A 136 7.45 -3.70 9.65
C LEU A 136 8.06 -4.45 10.85
N PRO A 137 7.29 -5.22 11.65
CA PRO A 137 7.86 -6.08 12.69
C PRO A 137 8.85 -7.13 12.16
N ALA A 138 8.65 -7.66 10.94
CA ALA A 138 9.56 -8.61 10.32
C ALA A 138 10.90 -7.96 9.91
N ILE A 139 10.85 -6.75 9.35
CA ILE A 139 12.06 -5.97 9.00
C ILE A 139 12.84 -5.64 10.29
N GLN A 140 12.15 -5.14 11.31
CA GLN A 140 12.76 -4.82 12.60
C GLN A 140 13.26 -6.05 13.35
N ALA A 141 12.79 -7.26 13.02
CA ALA A 141 13.26 -8.49 13.69
C ALA A 141 14.65 -8.91 13.23
N ALA A 142 15.04 -8.48 12.03
CA ALA A 142 16.33 -8.79 11.44
C ALA A 142 17.40 -7.73 11.77
N LEU A 143 17.03 -6.67 12.49
CA LEU A 143 17.83 -5.49 12.77
C LEU A 143 18.10 -5.35 14.28
N SER A 144 19.16 -4.63 14.64
CA SER A 144 19.40 -4.20 16.02
C SER A 144 18.41 -3.12 16.43
N ASP A 145 18.20 -2.95 17.74
CA ASP A 145 17.27 -1.97 18.28
C ASP A 145 17.64 -0.52 17.89
N ASP A 146 18.94 -0.24 17.73
CA ASP A 146 19.44 1.07 17.28
C ASP A 146 19.01 1.42 15.85
N ASP A 147 18.84 0.42 14.98
CA ASP A 147 18.40 0.60 13.59
C ASP A 147 16.88 0.61 13.44
N ALA A 148 16.11 0.35 14.51
CA ALA A 148 14.67 0.21 14.44
C ALA A 148 13.98 1.46 13.90
N ALA A 149 14.46 2.65 14.30
CA ALA A 149 13.96 3.93 13.79
C ALA A 149 14.29 4.12 12.30
N ALA A 150 15.54 3.88 11.89
CA ALA A 150 15.97 4.01 10.50
C ALA A 150 15.19 3.05 9.57
N SER A 151 14.93 1.83 10.05
CA SER A 151 14.16 0.82 9.30
C SER A 151 12.70 1.20 9.10
N ALA A 152 12.07 1.81 10.10
CA ALA A 152 10.72 2.32 10.00
C ALA A 152 10.62 3.45 8.98
N VAL A 153 11.63 4.34 8.95
CA VAL A 153 11.73 5.41 7.96
C VAL A 153 11.91 4.84 6.55
N LEU A 154 12.83 3.90 6.36
CA LEU A 154 13.03 3.25 5.06
C LEU A 154 11.77 2.53 4.58
N PHE A 155 11.10 1.80 5.46
CA PHE A 155 9.83 1.15 5.17
C PHE A 155 8.76 2.17 4.73
N ALA A 156 8.64 3.28 5.44
CA ALA A 156 7.69 4.36 5.11
C ALA A 156 8.01 5.02 3.76
N ILE A 157 9.28 5.21 3.42
CA ILE A 157 9.72 5.76 2.13
C ILE A 157 9.36 4.80 0.99
N ILE A 158 9.72 3.51 1.12
CA ILE A 158 9.44 2.48 0.11
C ILE A 158 7.93 2.36 -0.15
N ARG A 159 7.15 2.38 0.94
CA ARG A 159 5.68 2.33 0.87
C ARG A 159 5.10 3.59 0.22
N SER A 160 5.59 4.77 0.58
CA SER A 160 5.15 6.04 -0.02
C SER A 160 5.38 6.04 -1.54
N PHE A 161 6.54 5.56 -2.00
CA PHE A 161 6.83 5.44 -3.43
C PHE A 161 5.86 4.49 -4.13
N GLY A 162 5.53 3.36 -3.50
CA GLY A 162 4.53 2.41 -4.00
C GLY A 162 3.13 3.00 -4.09
N THR A 163 2.75 3.85 -3.13
CA THR A 163 1.45 4.54 -3.17
C THR A 163 1.37 5.50 -4.37
N VAL A 164 2.44 6.26 -4.62
CA VAL A 164 2.47 7.24 -5.72
C VAL A 164 2.29 6.54 -7.06
N TRP A 165 3.02 5.46 -7.31
CA TRP A 165 2.95 4.73 -8.58
C TRP A 165 1.68 3.89 -8.69
N GLY A 166 1.22 3.31 -7.58
CA GLY A 166 -0.01 2.55 -7.51
C GLY A 166 -1.27 3.37 -7.80
N ILE A 167 -1.28 4.68 -7.52
CA ILE A 167 -2.35 5.58 -7.97
C ILE A 167 -2.09 6.07 -9.40
N THR A 168 -0.86 6.48 -9.70
CA THR A 168 -0.55 7.19 -10.96
C THR A 168 -0.69 6.29 -12.19
N ILE A 169 -0.22 5.03 -12.13
CA ILE A 169 -0.25 4.12 -13.28
C ILE A 169 -1.69 3.75 -13.68
N PRO A 170 -2.56 3.25 -12.76
CA PRO A 170 -3.96 2.97 -13.09
C PRO A 170 -4.72 4.21 -13.58
N VAL A 171 -4.49 5.38 -12.96
CA VAL A 171 -5.12 6.63 -13.40
C VAL A 171 -4.68 7.02 -14.81
N ALA A 172 -3.40 6.85 -15.14
CA ALA A 172 -2.89 7.10 -16.48
C ALA A 172 -3.47 6.11 -17.52
N ILE A 173 -3.52 4.81 -17.19
CA ILE A 173 -4.14 3.79 -18.03
C ILE A 173 -5.62 4.11 -18.26
N PHE A 174 -6.36 4.40 -17.18
CA PHE A 174 -7.77 4.78 -17.24
C PHE A 174 -7.98 5.99 -18.16
N ASN A 175 -7.23 7.08 -17.95
CA ASN A 175 -7.37 8.30 -18.74
C ASN A 175 -7.02 8.06 -20.22
N ASN A 176 -6.02 7.24 -20.51
CA ASN A 176 -5.68 6.87 -21.88
C ASN A 176 -6.78 6.04 -22.55
N GLN A 177 -7.38 5.10 -21.82
CA GLN A 177 -8.49 4.29 -22.33
C GLN A 177 -9.78 5.11 -22.49
N PHE A 178 -10.07 5.99 -21.54
CA PHE A 178 -11.19 6.92 -21.63
C PHE A 178 -11.03 7.84 -22.85
N ASN A 179 -9.83 8.38 -23.08
CA ASN A 179 -9.54 9.19 -24.26
C ASN A 179 -9.77 8.42 -25.58
N LYS A 180 -9.44 7.12 -25.62
CA LYS A 180 -9.75 6.27 -26.78
C LYS A 180 -11.24 6.05 -27.00
N LEU A 181 -12.05 6.12 -25.94
CA LEU A 181 -13.50 5.91 -25.98
C LEU A 181 -14.32 7.22 -26.08
N LEU A 182 -13.67 8.39 -26.03
CA LEU A 182 -14.31 9.72 -26.12
C LEU A 182 -15.18 9.91 -27.36
N TYR A 183 -14.90 9.20 -28.46
CA TYR A 183 -15.69 9.26 -29.68
C TYR A 183 -17.13 8.79 -29.50
N ARG A 184 -17.42 7.98 -28.47
CA ARG A 184 -18.77 7.49 -28.15
C ARG A 184 -19.67 8.54 -27.51
N ILE A 185 -19.09 9.62 -26.94
CA ILE A 185 -19.84 10.73 -26.35
C ILE A 185 -20.22 11.69 -27.48
N GLN A 186 -21.51 11.85 -27.76
CA GLN A 186 -21.97 12.68 -28.89
C GLN A 186 -21.79 14.19 -28.64
N ASN A 187 -21.88 14.63 -27.39
CA ASN A 187 -21.81 16.04 -27.02
C ASN A 187 -20.36 16.56 -27.09
N SER A 188 -20.12 17.59 -27.91
CA SER A 188 -18.79 18.19 -28.13
C SER A 188 -18.23 18.89 -26.89
N THR A 189 -19.07 19.59 -26.13
CA THR A 189 -18.68 20.27 -24.89
C THR A 189 -18.26 19.26 -23.81
N ALA A 190 -19.05 18.20 -23.63
CA ALA A 190 -18.72 17.15 -22.67
C ALA A 190 -17.42 16.41 -23.06
N ARG A 191 -17.23 16.17 -24.37
CA ARG A 191 -16.00 15.57 -24.89
C ARG A 191 -14.78 16.45 -24.62
N ALA A 192 -14.90 17.78 -24.80
CA ALA A 192 -13.82 18.71 -24.51
C ALA A 192 -13.47 18.73 -23.00
N THR A 193 -14.48 18.78 -22.13
CA THR A 193 -14.28 18.78 -20.66
C THR A 193 -13.64 17.49 -20.14
N LEU A 194 -13.98 16.34 -20.73
CA LEU A 194 -13.47 15.04 -20.29
C LEU A 194 -12.19 14.61 -21.02
N SER A 195 -11.72 15.39 -21.99
CA SER A 195 -10.47 15.11 -22.73
C SER A 195 -9.21 15.40 -21.92
N ASN A 196 -8.05 15.04 -22.49
CA ASN A 196 -6.72 15.34 -21.93
C ASN A 196 -6.48 14.79 -20.51
N GLY A 197 -7.11 13.66 -20.18
CA GLY A 197 -6.93 12.99 -18.90
C GLY A 197 -7.62 13.65 -17.71
N GLN A 198 -8.58 14.56 -17.97
CA GLN A 198 -9.44 15.14 -16.93
C GLN A 198 -10.60 14.21 -16.53
N ALA A 199 -10.81 13.11 -17.26
CA ALA A 199 -11.90 12.17 -17.00
C ALA A 199 -11.88 11.63 -15.56
N TYR A 200 -10.72 11.25 -15.03
CA TYR A 200 -10.64 10.77 -13.64
C TYR A 200 -11.07 11.84 -12.62
N LYS A 201 -10.71 13.11 -12.82
CA LYS A 201 -11.10 14.24 -11.95
C LYS A 201 -12.60 14.50 -11.94
N HIS A 202 -13.27 14.21 -13.05
CA HIS A 202 -14.72 14.40 -13.22
C HIS A 202 -15.54 13.13 -12.92
N ALA A 203 -14.92 12.06 -12.42
CA ALA A 203 -15.59 10.82 -12.04
C ALA A 203 -16.39 10.93 -10.71
N THR A 204 -16.92 12.11 -10.40
CA THR A 204 -17.69 12.35 -9.17
C THR A 204 -19.19 12.16 -9.40
N ARG A 205 -19.89 11.72 -8.35
CA ARG A 205 -21.35 11.61 -8.37
C ARG A 205 -22.01 12.95 -8.70
N ASP A 206 -21.52 14.04 -8.14
CA ASP A 206 -22.07 15.38 -8.35
C ASP A 206 -22.03 15.77 -9.83
N PHE A 207 -20.88 15.57 -10.48
CA PHE A 207 -20.73 15.81 -11.91
C PHE A 207 -21.68 14.94 -12.74
N ILE A 208 -21.72 13.62 -12.48
CA ILE A 208 -22.55 12.69 -13.25
C ILE A 208 -24.05 12.97 -13.04
N SER A 209 -24.45 13.34 -11.82
CA SER A 209 -25.83 13.66 -11.46
C SER A 209 -26.33 15.00 -12.01
N ALA A 210 -25.41 15.90 -12.41
CA ALA A 210 -25.74 17.17 -13.05
C ALA A 210 -26.02 17.03 -14.56
N LEU A 211 -25.65 15.90 -15.17
CA LEU A 211 -25.81 15.67 -16.62
C LEU A 211 -27.24 15.25 -16.97
N SER A 212 -27.79 15.78 -18.07
CA SER A 212 -29.08 15.32 -18.61
C SER A 212 -28.96 13.97 -19.35
N GLU A 213 -30.06 13.22 -19.43
CA GLU A 213 -30.15 12.08 -20.35
C GLU A 213 -30.30 12.59 -21.79
N PRO A 214 -29.67 11.95 -22.80
CA PRO A 214 -28.98 10.65 -22.80
C PRO A 214 -27.46 10.71 -22.52
N LEU A 215 -26.92 11.91 -22.28
CA LEU A 215 -25.48 12.15 -22.12
C LEU A 215 -24.91 11.45 -20.88
N ARG A 216 -25.70 11.43 -19.79
CA ARG A 216 -25.35 10.72 -18.56
C ARG A 216 -25.10 9.23 -18.81
N SER A 217 -26.04 8.54 -19.45
CA SER A 217 -25.91 7.11 -19.77
C SER A 217 -24.69 6.81 -20.64
N GLN A 218 -24.45 7.62 -21.69
CA GLN A 218 -23.27 7.47 -22.55
C GLN A 218 -21.96 7.58 -21.76
N ILE A 219 -21.86 8.58 -20.90
CA ILE A 219 -20.67 8.80 -20.08
C ILE A 219 -20.46 7.64 -19.10
N ILE A 220 -21.50 7.16 -18.43
CA ILE A 220 -21.41 6.01 -17.51
C ILE A 220 -20.91 4.75 -18.22
N VAL A 221 -21.39 4.48 -19.45
CA VAL A 221 -20.92 3.34 -20.25
C VAL A 221 -19.44 3.47 -20.60
N VAL A 222 -19.00 4.67 -21.02
CA VAL A 222 -17.60 4.93 -21.33
C VAL A 222 -16.70 4.80 -20.10
N TYR A 223 -17.12 5.30 -18.93
CA TYR A 223 -16.43 5.08 -17.66
C TYR A 223 -16.32 3.59 -17.34
N SER A 224 -17.42 2.84 -17.45
CA SER A 224 -17.44 1.40 -17.18
C SER A 224 -16.48 0.62 -18.07
N ASP A 225 -16.48 0.89 -19.38
CA ASP A 225 -15.60 0.21 -20.34
C ASP A 225 -14.12 0.59 -20.16
N ALA A 226 -13.83 1.86 -19.84
CA ALA A 226 -12.47 2.29 -19.52
C ALA A 226 -11.94 1.61 -18.25
N LEU A 227 -12.81 1.40 -17.25
CA LEU A 227 -12.46 0.71 -16.02
C LEU A 227 -12.12 -0.77 -16.25
N LYS A 228 -12.85 -1.50 -17.11
CA LYS A 228 -12.55 -2.92 -17.42
C LYS A 228 -11.14 -3.18 -17.97
N THR A 229 -10.43 -2.13 -18.40
CA THR A 229 -9.03 -2.28 -18.87
C THR A 229 -8.02 -2.06 -17.75
N VAL A 230 -8.44 -1.47 -16.64
CA VAL A 230 -7.64 -1.22 -15.44
C VAL A 230 -7.70 -2.40 -14.46
N TRP A 231 -8.80 -3.16 -14.49
CA TRP A 231 -9.10 -4.26 -13.56
C TRP A 231 -9.41 -5.55 -14.31
#